data_AF-A0A2G9TDU9-F1
#
_entry.id   AF-A0A2G9TDU9-F1
#
_cell.length_a   1.000
_cell.length_b   1.000
_cell.length_c   1.000
_cell.angle_alpha   90.00
_cell.angle_beta   90.00
_cell.angle_gamma   90.00
#
_symmetry.space_group_name_H-M   'P 1'
#
loop_
_entity.id
_entity.type
_entity.pdbx_description
1 polymer ?
#
loop_
_entity_poly.entity_id
_entity_poly.type
_entity_poly.pdbx_seq_one_letter_code
_entity_poly.pdbx_strand_id
1 'polypeptide(L)' 'RQFPDPSVWYAARLGFARSCAVMSMIGFVLGLGDRHGENILIDVMEGGVVHVDFNLIFHKGEYLPVRE' A
#
# COMPACT_ATOMS: atom_id res chain seq x y z
N ARG A 1 12.67 3.88 15.21
CA ARG A 1 13.65 4.67 14.43
C ARG A 1 14.44 3.70 13.56
N GLN A 2 13.98 3.43 12.33
CA GLN A 2 14.63 2.47 11.42
C GLN A 2 15.72 3.09 10.54
N PHE A 3 15.57 4.37 10.18
CA PHE A 3 16.53 5.09 9.35
C PHE A 3 17.13 6.25 10.15
N PRO A 4 18.23 6.02 10.90
CA PRO A 4 18.86 7.06 11.71
C PRO A 4 19.68 8.05 10.86
N ASP A 5 20.20 7.59 9.72
CA ASP A 5 20.90 8.44 8.76
C ASP A 5 19.87 9.28 7.94
N PRO A 6 19.99 10.62 7.89
CA PRO A 6 19.03 11.47 7.19
C PRO A 6 18.92 11.20 5.68
N SER A 7 20.02 10.82 5.02
CA SER A 7 20.02 10.56 3.58
C SER A 7 19.29 9.25 3.27
N VAL A 8 19.53 8.21 4.08
CA VAL A 8 18.83 6.93 3.98
C VAL A 8 17.36 7.10 4.34
N TRP A 9 17.04 7.88 5.38
CA TRP A 9 15.66 8.21 5.73
C TRP A 9 14.93 8.90 4.58
N TYR A 10 15.57 9.87 3.93
CA TYR A 10 14.97 10.57 2.80
C TYR A 10 14.74 9.63 1.61
N ALA A 11 15.70 8.75 1.30
CA ALA A 11 15.54 7.73 0.26
C ALA A 11 14.39 6.77 0.57
N ALA A 12 14.31 6.26 1.80
CA ALA A 12 13.22 5.39 2.25
C ALA A 12 11.86 6.09 2.17
N ARG A 13 11.79 7.37 2.55
CA ARG A 13 10.56 8.19 2.41
C ARG A 13 10.13 8.35 0.95
N LEU A 14 11.07 8.51 0.02
CA LEU A 14 10.78 8.54 -1.40
C LEU A 14 10.31 7.18 -1.92
N GLY A 15 10.92 6.09 -1.45
CA GLY A 15 10.49 4.71 -1.72
C GLY A 15 9.04 4.49 -1.31
N PHE A 16 8.68 4.87 -0.08
CA PHE A 16 7.33 4.83 0.44
C PHE A 16 6.35 5.61 -0.45
N ALA A 17 6.65 6.88 -0.73
CA ALA A 17 5.75 7.74 -1.47
C ALA A 17 5.49 7.23 -2.90
N ARG A 18 6.55 6.75 -3.59
CA ARG A 18 6.45 6.25 -4.96
C ARG A 18 5.67 4.94 -5.03
N SER A 19 6.00 3.97 -4.17
CA SER A 19 5.32 2.68 -4.13
C SER A 19 3.85 2.81 -3.73
N CYS A 20 3.55 3.64 -2.72
CA CYS A 20 2.19 3.96 -2.32
C CYS A 20 1.38 4.60 -3.45
N ALA A 21 1.95 5.58 -4.17
CA ALA A 21 1.27 6.22 -5.30
C ALA A 21 0.95 5.22 -6.43
N VAL A 22 1.92 4.36 -6.78
CA VAL A 22 1.72 3.32 -7.80
C VAL A 22 0.64 2.33 -7.38
N MET A 23 0.71 1.80 -6.15
CA MET A 23 -0.26 0.82 -5.65
C MET A 23 -1.65 1.42 -5.46
N SER A 24 -1.74 2.72 -5.15
CA SER A 24 -3.02 3.44 -5.07
C SER A 24 -3.69 3.55 -6.45
N MET A 25 -2.92 3.91 -7.49
CA MET A 25 -3.44 3.97 -8.86
C MET A 25 -3.84 2.59 -9.39
N ILE A 26 -3.00 1.57 -9.17
CA ILE A 26 -3.31 0.18 -9.55
C ILE A 26 -4.56 -0.31 -8.81
N GLY A 27 -4.65 -0.06 -7.51
CA GLY A 27 -5.80 -0.45 -6.69
C GLY A 27 -7.09 0.18 -7.18
N PHE A 28 -7.06 1.48 -7.52
CA PHE A 28 -8.22 2.16 -8.10
C PHE A 28 -8.63 1.56 -9.44
N VAL A 29 -7.69 1.36 -10.37
CA VAL A 29 -7.99 0.82 -11.72
C VAL A 29 -8.52 -0.61 -11.66
N LEU A 30 -7.99 -1.44 -10.75
CA LEU A 30 -8.44 -2.82 -10.58
C LEU A 30 -9.70 -2.95 -9.71
N GLY A 31 -10.16 -1.86 -9.07
CA GLY A 31 -11.22 -1.92 -8.07
C GLY A 31 -10.86 -2.82 -6.89
N LEU A 32 -9.64 -2.65 -6.35
CA LEU A 32 -9.12 -3.39 -5.20
C LEU A 32 -9.68 -2.81 -3.90
N GLY A 33 -10.48 -3.60 -3.19
CA GLY A 33 -10.99 -3.34 -1.84
C GLY A 33 -10.15 -3.99 -0.73
N ASP A 34 -10.64 -3.97 0.50
CA ASP A 34 -10.05 -4.63 1.68
C ASP A 34 -8.63 -4.14 2.02
N ARG A 35 -8.36 -2.84 1.80
CA ARG A 35 -7.06 -2.23 2.08
C ARG A 35 -6.96 -1.74 3.53
N HIS A 36 -7.24 -2.62 4.49
CA HIS A 36 -7.00 -2.35 5.90
C HIS A 36 -5.50 -2.47 6.25
N GLY A 37 -5.12 -2.02 7.44
CA GLY A 37 -3.71 -1.88 7.83
C GLY A 37 -2.88 -3.17 7.83
N GLU A 38 -3.51 -4.35 7.89
CA GLU A 38 -2.79 -5.64 7.83
C GLU A 38 -2.48 -6.07 6.39
N ASN A 39 -3.23 -5.57 5.42
CA ASN A 39 -3.02 -5.82 3.99
C ASN A 39 -2.06 -4.81 3.33
N ILE A 40 -1.51 -3.87 4.12
CA ILE A 40 -0.52 -2.88 3.67
C ILE A 40 0.77 -3.08 4.47
N LEU A 41 1.73 -3.74 3.85
CA LEU A 41 3.04 -3.99 4.45
C LEU A 41 4.00 -2.87 4.08
N ILE A 42 4.82 -2.44 5.03
CA ILE A 42 5.91 -1.49 4.83
C ILE A 42 7.22 -2.26 4.95
N ASP A 43 8.04 -2.22 3.91
CA ASP A 43 9.39 -2.74 3.97
C ASP A 43 10.26 -1.84 4.85
N VAL A 44 10.82 -2.45 5.88
CA VAL A 44 11.64 -1.80 6.91
C VAL A 44 13.09 -1.59 6.48
N MET A 45 13.50 -2.18 5.36
CA MET A 45 14.84 -2.06 4.81
C MET A 45 14.92 -0.94 3.77
N GLU A 46 13.95 -0.86 2.85
CA GLU A 46 13.97 0.13 1.76
C GLU A 46 12.87 1.20 1.87
N GLY A 47 11.91 1.04 2.78
CA GLY A 47 10.79 1.97 2.97
C GLY A 47 9.65 1.81 1.97
N GLY A 48 9.66 0.79 1.11
CA GLY A 48 8.60 0.54 0.13
C GLY A 48 7.29 0.06 0.75
N VAL A 49 6.18 0.22 0.02
CA VAL A 49 4.85 -0.30 0.35
C VAL A 49 4.50 -1.48 -0.54
N VAL A 50 4.00 -2.56 0.06
CA VAL A 50 3.53 -3.76 -0.63
C VAL A 50 2.12 -4.07 -0.15
N HIS A 51 1.16 -4.16 -1.08
CA HIS A 51 -0.18 -4.64 -0.74
C HIS A 51 -0.17 -6.16 -0.81
N VAL A 52 -0.80 -6.81 0.18
CA VAL A 52 -1.01 -8.27 0.22
C VAL A 52 -2.49 -8.57 0.28
N ASP A 53 -2.84 -9.84 0.04
CA ASP A 53 -4.21 -10.34 -0.09
C ASP A 53 -5.03 -9.59 -1.16
N PHE A 54 -5.32 -10.24 -2.29
CA PHE A 54 -6.06 -9.62 -3.42
C PHE A 54 -7.42 -10.28 -3.64
N ASN A 55 -8.07 -10.77 -2.58
CA ASN A 55 -9.34 -11.49 -2.70
C ASN A 55 -10.51 -10.60 -3.16
N LEU A 56 -10.50 -9.31 -2.81
CA LEU A 56 -11.53 -8.31 -3.15
C LEU A 56 -11.10 -7.40 -4.32
N ILE A 57 -10.93 -7.97 -5.51
CA ILE A 57 -10.64 -7.25 -6.78
C ILE A 57 -11.89 -7.06 -7.64
N PHE A 58 -11.78 -6.23 -8.69
CA PHE A 58 -12.83 -5.95 -9.67
C PHE A 58 -14.13 -5.42 -9.03
N HIS A 59 -13.98 -4.46 -8.12
CA HIS A 59 -15.08 -3.79 -7.42
C HIS A 59 -15.91 -4.70 -6.51
N LYS A 60 -15.37 -5.87 -6.13
CA LYS A 60 -16.09 -6.81 -5.25
C LYS A 60 -16.48 -6.21 -3.90
N GLY A 61 -15.70 -5.25 -3.38
CA GLY A 61 -16.00 -4.53 -2.12
C GLY A 61 -17.33 -3.77 -2.15
N GLU A 62 -17.79 -3.35 -3.33
CA GLU A 62 -19.07 -2.62 -3.48
C GLU A 62 -20.30 -3.50 -3.25
N TYR A 63 -20.14 -4.83 -3.33
CA TYR A 63 -21.21 -5.81 -3.11
C TYR A 63 -21.24 -6.38 -1.70
N LEU A 64 -20.37 -5.91 -0.79
CA LEU A 64 -20.41 -6.30 0.61
C LEU A 64 -21.68 -5.78 1.30
N PRO A 65 -22.16 -6.45 2.37
CA PRO A 65 -23.32 -5.98 3.14
C PRO A 65 -23.13 -4.57 3.71
N VAL A 66 -21.90 -4.26 4.13
CA VAL A 66 -21.44 -2.90 4.43
C VAL A 66 -20.39 -2.56 3.38
N ARG A 67 -20.66 -1.51 2.59
CA ARG A 67 -19.76 -1.09 1.51
C ARG A 67 -18.52 -0.42 2.08
N GLU A 68 -17.41 -0.60 1.38
CA GLU A 68 -16.15 0.12 1.61
C GLU A 68 -16.16 1.52 0.99
#